data_AF-A0A9X3HZG8-F1
#
_entry.id   AF-A0A9X3HZG8-F1
#
_cell.length_a   1.000
_cell.length_b   1.000
_cell.length_c   1.000
_cell.angle_alpha   90.00
_cell.angle_beta   90.00
_cell.angle_gamma   90.00
#
_symmetry.space_group_name_H-M   'P 1'
#
loop_
_entity.id
_entity.type
_entity.pdbx_description
1 polymer ?
#
loop_
_entity_poly.entity_id
_entity_poly.type
_entity_poly.pdbx_seq_one_letter_code
_entity_poly.pdbx_strand_id
1 'polypeptide(L)'
;MSVVASDSVGGKTSEVAVAVTADGSWSLSLDMSGLQDGAITLSVSGTNNLGAVATTVTDSSVSMSRLKPTLTGATFNPTHQAIG
;
A
#
# COMPACT_ATOMS: atom_id res chain seq x y z
N MET A 1 5.23 18.14 2.75
CA MET A 1 5.32 16.81 2.10
C MET A 1 3.94 16.42 1.65
N SER A 2 3.78 15.88 0.44
CA SER A 2 2.54 15.29 -0.04
C SER A 2 2.77 13.86 -0.54
N VAL A 3 1.77 13.01 -0.36
CA VAL A 3 1.80 11.61 -0.76
C VAL A 3 0.57 11.29 -1.60
N VAL A 4 0.78 10.59 -2.70
CA VAL A 4 -0.26 10.06 -3.59
C VAL A 4 0.08 8.62 -3.92
N ALA A 5 -0.87 7.72 -3.74
CA ALA A 5 -0.82 6.35 -4.26
C ALA A 5 -1.64 6.21 -5.55
N SER A 6 -1.14 5.44 -6.50
CA SER A 6 -1.79 5.13 -7.77
C SER A 6 -1.71 3.64 -8.12
N ASP A 7 -2.76 3.10 -8.73
CA ASP A 7 -2.78 1.73 -9.24
C ASP A 7 -2.36 1.63 -10.73
N SER A 8 -2.26 0.40 -11.23
CA SER A 8 -1.89 0.09 -12.61
C SER A 8 -2.95 0.44 -13.65
N VAL A 9 -4.20 0.73 -13.24
CA VAL A 9 -5.29 1.13 -14.14
C VAL A 9 -5.54 2.65 -14.13
N GLY A 10 -4.72 3.40 -13.40
CA GLY A 10 -4.75 4.86 -13.32
C GLY A 10 -5.62 5.43 -12.20
N GLY A 11 -6.19 4.58 -11.33
CA GLY A 11 -6.83 5.00 -10.09
C GLY A 11 -5.81 5.68 -9.17
N LYS A 12 -6.23 6.75 -8.50
CA LYS A 12 -5.38 7.55 -7.61
C LYS A 12 -6.10 7.87 -6.32
N THR A 13 -5.35 7.91 -5.24
CA THR A 13 -5.80 8.46 -3.96
C THR A 13 -5.73 9.99 -3.98
N SER A 14 -6.45 10.63 -3.07
CA SER A 14 -6.33 12.08 -2.88
C SER A 14 -4.93 12.42 -2.37
N GLU A 15 -4.43 13.58 -2.78
CA GLU A 15 -3.16 14.09 -2.26
C GLU A 15 -3.29 14.37 -0.76
N VAL A 16 -2.44 13.73 0.05
CA VAL A 16 -2.43 13.93 1.50
C VAL A 16 -1.15 14.60 1.93
N ALA A 17 -1.29 15.71 2.66
CA ALA A 17 -0.17 16.40 3.28
C ALA A 17 0.31 15.65 4.54
N VAL A 18 1.61 15.42 4.64
CA VAL A 18 2.25 14.73 5.76
C VAL A 18 3.18 15.68 6.50
N ALA A 19 3.08 15.70 7.82
CA ALA A 19 4.03 16.38 8.69
C ALA A 19 5.26 15.49 8.90
N VAL A 20 6.43 16.05 8.63
CA VAL A 20 7.72 15.39 8.88
C VAL A 20 8.24 15.88 10.22
N THR A 21 8.65 14.95 11.09
CA THR A 21 9.23 15.27 12.40
C THR A 21 10.65 15.83 12.24
N ALA A 22 11.19 16.43 13.30
CA ALA A 22 12.49 17.11 13.24
C ALA A 22 13.67 16.17 12.91
N ASP A 23 13.52 14.86 13.19
CA ASP A 23 14.44 13.78 12.85
C ASP A 23 14.26 13.25 11.41
N GLY A 24 13.32 13.80 10.64
CA GLY A 24 13.04 13.39 9.26
C GLY A 24 12.06 12.21 9.14
N SER A 25 11.57 11.70 10.26
CA SER A 25 10.57 10.62 10.28
C SER A 25 9.18 11.15 9.90
N TRP A 26 8.35 10.29 9.31
CA TRP A 26 6.96 10.62 9.01
C TRP A 26 6.12 9.35 8.90
N SER A 27 4.83 9.48 9.14
CA SER A 27 3.86 8.40 8.98
C SER A 27 2.57 8.92 8.37
N LEU A 28 1.93 8.08 7.56
CA LEU A 28 0.66 8.38 6.90
C LEU A 28 -0.20 7.13 6.89
N SER A 29 -1.48 7.30 7.22
CA SER A 29 -2.53 6.33 6.92
C SER A 29 -3.28 6.79 5.69
N LEU A 30 -3.20 6.01 4.61
CA LEU A 30 -3.85 6.30 3.34
C LEU A 30 -4.90 5.23 3.06
N ASP A 31 -6.14 5.64 2.76
CA ASP A 31 -7.16 4.70 2.33
C ASP A 31 -6.94 4.31 0.86
N MET A 32 -6.63 3.04 0.64
CA MET A 32 -6.37 2.46 -0.68
C MET A 32 -7.57 1.64 -1.18
N SER A 33 -8.70 1.66 -0.47
CA SER A 33 -9.90 0.88 -0.80
C SER A 33 -10.45 1.20 -2.19
N GLY A 34 -10.28 2.44 -2.67
CA GLY A 34 -10.68 2.86 -4.01
C GLY A 34 -9.74 2.45 -5.15
N LEU A 35 -8.56 1.91 -4.84
CA LEU A 35 -7.60 1.43 -5.84
C LEU A 35 -7.89 -0.03 -6.22
N GLN A 36 -7.50 -0.43 -7.44
CA GLN A 36 -7.56 -1.84 -7.84
C GLN A 36 -6.48 -2.68 -7.16
N ASP A 37 -6.76 -3.97 -7.01
CA ASP A 37 -5.75 -4.95 -6.58
C ASP A 37 -4.67 -5.11 -7.65
N GLY A 38 -3.45 -5.43 -7.21
CA GLY A 38 -2.26 -5.51 -8.05
C GLY A 38 -1.16 -4.57 -7.57
N ALA A 39 -0.31 -4.14 -8.50
CA ALA A 39 0.83 -3.27 -8.20
C ALA A 39 0.34 -1.83 -7.95
N ILE A 40 0.66 -1.31 -6.77
CA ILE A 40 0.41 0.07 -6.37
C ILE A 40 1.74 0.81 -6.32
N THR A 41 1.77 2.00 -6.91
CA THR A 41 2.91 2.92 -6.90
C THR A 41 2.64 4.06 -5.92
N LEU A 42 3.58 4.35 -5.02
CA LEU A 42 3.53 5.53 -4.16
C LEU A 42 4.46 6.62 -4.69
N SER A 43 3.92 7.82 -4.80
CA SER A 43 4.66 9.05 -5.11
C SER A 43 4.67 9.94 -3.89
N VAL A 44 5.87 10.25 -3.39
CA VAL A 44 6.09 11.16 -2.27
C VAL A 44 6.83 12.38 -2.78
N SER A 45 6.24 13.54 -2.58
CA SER A 45 6.84 14.83 -2.93
C SER A 45 6.92 15.73 -1.70
N GLY A 46 7.80 16.72 -1.68
CA GLY A 46 7.87 17.64 -0.55
C GLY A 46 8.41 18.98 -0.95
N THR A 47 7.89 20.04 -0.35
CA THR A 47 8.43 21.40 -0.47
C THR A 47 8.88 21.84 0.90
N ASN A 48 10.10 22.36 1.02
CA ASN A 48 10.59 22.91 2.29
C ASN A 48 10.04 24.33 2.50
N ASN A 49 10.23 24.87 3.71
CA ASN A 49 9.76 26.22 4.08
C ASN A 49 10.45 27.37 3.30
N LEU A 50 11.43 27.05 2.45
CA LEU A 50 12.12 27.99 1.56
C LEU A 50 11.61 27.89 0.11
N GLY A 51 10.56 27.11 -0.15
CA GLY A 51 9.98 26.91 -1.48
C GLY A 51 10.78 25.95 -2.37
N ALA A 52 11.85 25.32 -1.86
CA ALA A 52 12.58 24.33 -2.62
C ALA A 52 11.79 23.02 -2.63
N VAL A 53 11.46 22.56 -3.83
CA VAL A 53 10.80 21.27 -4.07
C VAL A 53 11.87 20.18 -3.97
N ALA A 54 11.72 19.29 -3.00
CA ALA A 54 12.49 18.07 -2.91
C ALA A 54 12.15 17.17 -4.11
N THR A 55 13.15 16.48 -4.64
CA THR A 55 12.98 15.50 -5.72
C THR A 55 11.89 14.52 -5.34
N THR A 56 10.88 14.37 -6.20
CA THR A 56 9.81 13.39 -5.97
C THR A 56 10.42 12.00 -5.99
N VAL A 57 10.30 11.29 -4.87
CA VAL A 57 10.71 9.90 -4.78
C VAL A 57 9.47 9.07 -5.11
N THR A 58 9.60 8.27 -6.17
CA THR A 58 8.61 7.24 -6.49
C THR A 58 9.19 5.94 -6.01
N ASP A 59 8.70 5.44 -4.90
CA ASP A 59 9.19 4.21 -4.31
C ASP A 59 8.03 3.25 -4.06
N SER A 60 8.37 1.97 -4.08
CA SER A 60 7.52 0.86 -3.69
C SER A 60 6.40 0.51 -4.67
N SER A 61 6.64 -0.55 -5.45
CA SER A 61 5.59 -1.37 -6.07
C SER A 61 5.03 -2.33 -5.02
N VAL A 62 4.09 -1.89 -4.22
CA VAL A 62 3.43 -2.75 -3.23
C VAL A 62 2.34 -3.56 -3.94
N SER A 63 2.28 -4.88 -3.74
CA SER A 63 1.20 -5.70 -4.28
C SER A 63 0.03 -5.79 -3.29
N MET A 64 -1.15 -5.36 -3.69
CA MET A 64 -2.39 -5.55 -2.94
C MET A 64 -3.20 -6.71 -3.51
N SER A 65 -3.72 -7.58 -2.64
CA SER A 65 -4.65 -8.65 -3.00
C SER A 65 -5.74 -8.77 -1.94
N ARG A 66 -6.99 -8.47 -2.30
CA ARG A 66 -8.18 -8.61 -1.45
C ARG A 66 -9.00 -9.85 -1.80
N LEU A 67 -8.51 -10.67 -2.74
CA LEU A 67 -9.12 -11.96 -3.03
C LEU A 67 -9.07 -12.82 -1.77
N LYS A 68 -10.24 -13.23 -1.27
CA LYS A 68 -10.30 -14.18 -0.16
C LYS A 68 -9.48 -15.41 -0.57
N PRO A 69 -8.57 -15.89 0.29
CA PRO A 69 -7.85 -17.12 0.00
C PRO A 69 -8.89 -18.23 -0.23
N THR A 70 -8.84 -18.84 -1.42
CA THR A 70 -9.74 -19.93 -1.77
C THR A 70 -9.04 -21.23 -1.40
N LEU A 71 -9.61 -22.00 -0.48
CA LEU A 71 -9.12 -23.33 -0.15
C LEU A 71 -9.63 -24.31 -1.21
N THR A 72 -8.81 -24.57 -2.24
CA THR A 72 -9.18 -25.49 -3.34
C THR A 72 -9.19 -26.97 -2.91
N GLY A 73 -8.60 -27.30 -1.76
CA GLY A 73 -8.69 -28.63 -1.19
C GLY A 73 -7.85 -28.77 0.08
N ALA A 74 -8.28 -29.67 0.97
CA ALA A 74 -7.50 -30.13 2.10
C ALA A 74 -7.44 -31.67 2.01
N THR A 75 -6.23 -32.21 1.90
CA THR A 75 -6.02 -33.67 1.89
C THR A 75 -5.61 -34.11 3.28
N PHE A 76 -6.44 -34.93 3.93
CA PHE A 76 -6.11 -35.55 5.20
C PHE A 76 -5.50 -36.93 4.94
N ASN A 77 -4.28 -37.15 5.41
CA ASN A 77 -3.62 -38.45 5.36
C ASN A 77 -2.99 -38.78 6.73
N PRO A 78 -3.52 -39.76 7.49
CA PRO A 78 -4.64 -40.65 7.15
C PRO A 78 -6.01 -39.97 7.28
N THR A 79 -6.99 -40.53 6.57
CA THR A 79 -8.40 -40.13 6.60
C THR A 79 -9.06 -40.59 7.91
N HIS A 80 -8.85 -39.87 9.00
CA HIS A 80 -9.36 -40.16 10.35
C HIS A 80 -8.83 -41.48 10.97
N GLN A 81 -8.31 -41.43 12.21
CA GLN A 81 -8.34 -42.61 13.07
C GLN A 81 -9.76 -42.75 13.64
N ALA A 82 -10.23 -43.98 13.74
CA ALA A 82 -11.58 -44.35 14.13
C ALA A 82 -12.11 -43.53 15.33
N ILE A 83 -13.40 -43.23 15.28
CA ILE A 83 -14.18 -42.68 16.40
C ILE A 83 -14.01 -43.65 17.59
N GLY A 84 -13.48 -43.14 18.70
CA GLY A 84 -13.53 -43.74 20.03
C GLY A 84 -14.35 -42.83 20.94
#